data_AF-A0A925F8B0-F1
#
_entry.id   AF-A0A925F8B0-F1
#
_cell.length_a   1.000
_cell.length_b   1.000
_cell.length_c   1.000
_cell.angle_alpha   90.00
_cell.angle_beta   90.00
_cell.angle_gamma   90.00
#
_symmetry.space_group_name_H-M   'P 1'
#
loop_
_entity.id
_entity.type
_entity.pdbx_description
1 polymer ?
#
loop_
_entity_poly.entity_id
_entity_poly.type
_entity_poly.pdbx_seq_one_letter_code
_entity_poly.pdbx_strand_id
1 'polypeptide(L)'
;METSTLDRPAKTLDELKKNIPWTESPFFESDLQKAALSPEMEQLVRDYAENGYVVFDPGVPLATIDAARAALEPKFAAQTETRLQDAWKFEPHVKEIATAPHVLEVLQTLYRRGPIPFQTLNFNVGTQQKTHSDMIHFSSVPQRFMCGVWVA
;
A
#
# COMPACT_ATOMS: atom_id res chain seq x y z
N MET A 1 -8.26 -14.39 -47.91
CA MET A 1 -8.23 -14.50 -46.44
C MET A 1 -7.44 -13.32 -45.93
N GLU A 2 -8.12 -12.20 -45.67
CA GLU A 2 -7.49 -11.01 -45.09
C GLU A 2 -7.40 -11.19 -43.57
N THR A 3 -6.17 -11.08 -43.05
CA THR A 3 -5.91 -11.02 -41.63
C THR A 3 -6.25 -9.61 -41.14
N SER A 4 -7.43 -9.47 -40.54
CA SER A 4 -7.83 -8.28 -39.78
C SER A 4 -6.93 -8.15 -38.55
N THR A 5 -5.91 -7.29 -38.67
CA THR A 5 -5.23 -6.71 -37.52
C THR A 5 -6.25 -5.81 -36.81
N LEU A 6 -6.76 -6.29 -35.67
CA LEU A 6 -7.56 -5.47 -34.75
C LEU A 6 -6.69 -4.33 -34.23
N ASP A 7 -6.79 -3.18 -34.89
CA ASP A 7 -6.21 -1.92 -34.44
C ASP A 7 -6.99 -1.48 -33.20
N ARG A 8 -6.42 -1.72 -32.02
CA ARG A 8 -7.04 -1.34 -30.75
C ARG A 8 -6.87 0.18 -30.64
N PRO A 9 -7.95 0.99 -30.54
CA PRO A 9 -7.83 2.44 -30.51
C PRO A 9 -6.93 2.87 -29.35
N ALA A 10 -6.05 3.84 -29.62
CA ALA A 10 -5.21 4.44 -28.60
C ALA A 10 -6.10 5.00 -27.48
N LYS A 11 -5.79 4.63 -26.23
CA LYS A 11 -6.52 5.13 -25.06
C LYS A 11 -6.45 6.65 -25.03
N THR A 12 -7.58 7.30 -24.74
CA THR A 12 -7.60 8.75 -24.58
C THR A 12 -6.74 9.18 -23.38
N LEU A 13 -6.27 10.43 -23.36
CA LEU A 13 -5.52 10.99 -22.22
C LEU A 13 -6.26 10.83 -20.89
N ASP A 14 -7.59 10.92 -20.90
CA ASP A 14 -8.44 10.70 -19.72
C ASP A 14 -8.49 9.22 -19.31
N GLU A 15 -8.44 8.28 -20.24
CA GLU A 15 -8.36 6.84 -19.94
C GLU A 15 -6.97 6.42 -19.44
N LEU A 16 -5.90 7.10 -19.88
CA LEU A 16 -4.55 6.94 -19.35
C LEU A 16 -4.49 7.43 -17.89
N LYS A 17 -5.03 8.63 -17.60
CA LYS A 17 -5.12 9.17 -16.23
C LYS A 17 -5.87 8.25 -15.26
N LYS A 18 -6.86 7.48 -15.76
CA LYS A 18 -7.62 6.53 -14.93
C LYS A 18 -6.87 5.23 -14.62
N ASN A 19 -5.72 4.95 -15.21
CA ASN A 19 -5.03 3.66 -15.05
C ASN A 19 -3.60 3.77 -14.51
N ILE A 20 -3.16 4.97 -14.14
CA ILE A 20 -1.86 5.20 -13.50
C ILE A 20 -2.05 6.04 -12.24
N PRO A 21 -1.31 5.77 -11.14
CA PRO A 21 -1.21 6.69 -10.03
C PRO A 21 -0.68 8.05 -10.53
N TRP A 22 -1.17 9.13 -9.93
CA TRP A 22 -0.73 10.47 -10.31
C TRP A 22 0.75 10.73 -10.01
N THR A 23 1.32 10.01 -9.03
CA THR A 23 2.76 9.98 -8.71
C THR A 23 3.62 9.41 -9.84
N GLU A 24 3.04 8.63 -10.75
CA GLU A 24 3.72 8.05 -11.91
C GLU A 24 3.34 8.76 -13.23
N SER A 25 2.53 9.83 -13.14
CA SER A 25 2.00 10.56 -14.29
C SER A 25 3.05 11.49 -14.89
N PRO A 26 3.14 11.63 -16.23
CA PRO A 26 3.97 12.66 -16.85
C PRO A 26 3.56 14.10 -16.50
N PHE A 27 2.39 14.27 -15.87
CA PHE A 27 1.88 15.56 -15.38
C PHE A 27 2.09 15.78 -13.88
N PHE A 28 2.86 14.91 -13.20
CA PHE A 28 3.02 14.89 -11.74
C PHE A 28 3.31 16.26 -11.14
N GLU A 29 4.34 16.97 -11.61
CA GLU A 29 4.69 18.31 -11.07
C GLU A 29 3.54 19.32 -11.17
N SER A 30 2.85 19.34 -12.31
CA SER A 30 1.71 20.24 -12.50
C SER A 30 0.50 19.85 -11.65
N ASP A 31 0.31 18.55 -11.40
CA ASP A 31 -0.79 18.04 -10.57
C ASP A 31 -0.48 18.19 -9.08
N LEU A 32 0.79 18.20 -8.69
CA LEU A 32 1.28 18.42 -7.33
C LEU A 32 1.13 19.87 -6.91
N GLN A 33 1.54 20.81 -7.77
CA GLN A 33 1.31 22.24 -7.55
C GLN A 33 -0.18 22.58 -7.38
N LYS A 34 -1.07 21.91 -8.13
CA LYS A 34 -2.53 22.08 -8.01
C LYS A 34 -3.14 21.40 -6.79
N ALA A 35 -2.48 20.37 -6.24
CA ALA A 35 -3.01 19.62 -5.10
C ALA A 35 -3.03 20.45 -3.81
N ALA A 36 -2.21 21.52 -3.74
CA ALA A 36 -2.15 22.44 -2.60
C ALA A 36 -2.01 21.70 -1.24
N LEU A 37 -1.11 20.73 -1.20
CA LEU A 37 -0.83 19.92 -0.01
C LEU A 37 -0.04 20.72 1.02
N SER A 38 -0.02 20.24 2.28
CA SER A 38 0.93 20.78 3.26
C SER A 38 2.38 20.52 2.80
N PRO A 39 3.36 21.32 3.23
CA PRO A 39 4.77 21.10 2.87
C PRO A 39 5.26 19.68 3.21
N GLU A 40 4.80 19.12 4.33
CA GLU A 40 5.16 17.77 4.79
C GLU A 40 4.58 16.69 3.87
N MET A 41 3.30 16.82 3.50
CA MET A 41 2.64 15.87 2.61
C MET A 41 3.15 16.01 1.17
N GLU A 42 3.46 17.22 0.70
CA GLU A 42 4.09 17.42 -0.61
C GLU A 42 5.45 16.72 -0.67
N GLN A 43 6.30 16.88 0.36
CA GLN A 43 7.59 16.21 0.40
C GLN A 43 7.43 14.68 0.44
N LEU A 44 6.51 14.16 1.24
CA LEU A 44 6.20 12.73 1.30
C LEU A 44 5.80 12.18 -0.09
N VAL A 45 4.93 12.91 -0.81
CA VAL A 45 4.49 12.53 -2.16
C VAL A 45 5.65 12.56 -3.17
N ARG A 46 6.55 13.55 -3.09
CA ARG A 46 7.77 13.63 -3.92
C ARG A 46 8.71 12.46 -3.65
N ASP A 47 8.98 12.17 -2.38
CA ASP A 47 9.86 11.07 -1.97
C ASP A 47 9.31 9.72 -2.44
N TYR A 48 7.99 9.53 -2.34
CA TYR A 48 7.35 8.32 -2.84
C TYR A 48 7.42 8.20 -4.37
N ALA A 49 7.20 9.29 -5.11
CA ALA A 49 7.26 9.31 -6.57
C ALA A 49 8.67 8.98 -7.10
N GLU A 50 9.72 9.47 -6.44
CA GLU A 50 11.12 9.22 -6.82
C GLU A 50 11.59 7.82 -6.40
N ASN A 51 11.29 7.41 -5.15
CA ASN A 51 11.92 6.23 -4.55
C ASN A 51 11.03 4.97 -4.58
N GLY A 52 9.72 5.12 -4.79
CA GLY A 52 8.74 4.02 -4.71
C GLY A 52 8.40 3.58 -3.27
N TYR A 53 8.93 4.27 -2.26
CA TYR A 53 8.61 4.06 -0.84
C TYR A 53 8.75 5.35 -0.04
N VAL A 54 8.16 5.37 1.15
CA VAL A 54 8.32 6.45 2.13
C VAL A 54 8.18 5.92 3.55
N VAL A 55 8.82 6.59 4.50
CA VAL A 55 8.78 6.24 5.93
C VAL A 55 8.16 7.40 6.69
N PHE A 56 7.15 7.12 7.50
CA PHE A 56 6.44 8.10 8.31
C PHE A 56 5.88 7.44 9.57
N ASP A 57 5.52 8.26 10.57
CA ASP A 57 4.83 7.79 11.77
C ASP A 57 3.37 7.44 11.40
N PRO A 58 2.92 6.17 11.55
CA PRO A 58 1.57 5.78 11.17
C PRO A 58 0.47 6.35 12.09
N GLY A 59 0.83 7.01 13.20
CA GLY A 59 -0.12 7.57 14.17
C GLY A 59 -0.85 6.48 14.97
N VAL A 60 -0.29 5.28 15.05
CA VAL A 60 -0.84 4.16 15.82
C VAL A 60 -0.32 4.23 17.25
N PRO A 61 -1.19 4.20 18.27
CA PRO A 61 -0.74 4.17 19.65
C PRO A 61 0.15 2.96 19.94
N LEU A 62 1.27 3.17 20.64
CA LEU A 62 2.16 2.07 21.06
C LEU A 62 1.42 0.99 21.86
N ALA A 63 0.40 1.36 22.65
CA ALA A 63 -0.45 0.42 23.37
C ALA A 63 -1.20 -0.55 22.43
N THR A 64 -1.63 -0.09 21.26
CA THR A 64 -2.26 -0.93 20.23
C THR A 64 -1.25 -1.92 19.64
N ILE A 65 -0.01 -1.46 19.38
CA ILE A 65 1.09 -2.32 18.91
C ILE A 65 1.44 -3.39 19.94
N ASP A 66 1.61 -3.00 21.21
CA ASP A 66 1.94 -3.91 22.30
C ASP A 66 0.82 -4.93 22.54
N ALA A 67 -0.45 -4.52 22.47
CA ALA A 67 -1.59 -5.41 22.62
C ALA A 67 -1.68 -6.41 21.47
N ALA A 68 -1.48 -5.99 20.22
CA ALA A 68 -1.40 -6.89 19.07
C ALA A 68 -0.25 -7.91 19.25
N ARG A 69 0.94 -7.45 19.65
CA ARG A 69 2.10 -8.33 19.89
C ARG A 69 1.80 -9.38 20.96
N ALA A 70 1.29 -8.95 22.12
CA ALA A 70 0.97 -9.85 23.22
C ALA A 70 -0.11 -10.88 22.84
N ALA A 71 -1.08 -10.50 22.02
CA ALA A 71 -2.13 -11.41 21.56
C ALA A 71 -1.65 -12.44 20.53
N LEU A 72 -0.69 -12.07 19.67
CA LEU A 72 -0.15 -12.97 18.65
C LEU A 72 0.99 -13.86 19.17
N GLU A 73 1.71 -13.47 20.23
CA GLU A 73 2.85 -14.22 20.77
C GLU A 73 2.51 -15.70 21.11
N PRO A 74 1.41 -16.03 21.82
CA PRO A 74 1.06 -17.43 22.07
C PRO A 74 0.75 -18.21 20.79
N LYS A 75 0.24 -17.55 19.74
CA LYS A 75 -0.06 -18.19 18.45
C LYS A 75 1.22 -18.55 17.73
N PHE A 76 2.22 -17.68 17.76
CA PHE A 76 3.55 -17.99 17.24
C PHE A 76 4.25 -19.09 18.03
N ALA A 77 4.10 -19.12 19.36
CA ALA A 77 4.68 -20.18 20.19
C ALA A 77 4.03 -21.56 19.94
N ALA A 78 2.76 -21.58 19.50
CA ALA A 78 2.01 -22.80 19.24
C ALA A 78 2.25 -23.43 17.86
N GLN A 79 3.01 -22.77 16.97
CA GLN A 79 3.25 -23.24 15.60
C GLN A 79 4.72 -23.05 15.19
N THR A 80 5.16 -23.82 14.19
CA THR A 80 6.52 -23.67 13.63
C THR A 80 6.61 -22.54 12.60
N GLU A 81 5.48 -22.00 12.16
CA GLU A 81 5.44 -20.93 11.17
C GLU A 81 5.73 -19.56 11.80
N THR A 82 6.64 -18.81 11.19
CA THR A 82 7.02 -17.45 11.58
C THR A 82 6.06 -16.38 11.05
N ARG A 83 5.04 -16.78 10.28
CA ARG A 83 4.09 -15.89 9.63
C ARG A 83 2.66 -16.25 10.03
N LEU A 84 1.89 -15.26 10.47
CA LEU A 84 0.45 -15.35 10.66
C LEU A 84 -0.26 -14.47 9.63
N GLN A 85 -0.93 -15.12 8.67
CA GLN A 85 -1.74 -14.44 7.66
C GLN A 85 -3.14 -14.12 8.21
N ASP A 86 -3.65 -12.95 7.83
CA ASP A 86 -5.00 -12.46 8.14
C ASP A 86 -5.37 -12.44 9.63
N ALA A 87 -4.41 -12.12 10.51
CA ALA A 87 -4.70 -11.99 11.92
C ALA A 87 -5.76 -10.92 12.23
N TRP A 88 -5.95 -9.93 11.34
CA TRP A 88 -7.05 -8.95 11.43
C TRP A 88 -8.46 -9.57 11.56
N LYS A 89 -8.64 -10.83 11.13
CA LYS A 89 -9.91 -11.54 11.22
C LYS A 89 -10.28 -11.95 12.65
N PHE A 90 -9.28 -12.13 13.52
CA PHE A 90 -9.48 -12.63 14.88
C PHE A 90 -8.81 -11.77 15.97
N GLU A 91 -7.92 -10.86 15.61
CA GLU A 91 -7.24 -9.95 16.55
C GLU A 91 -7.61 -8.49 16.24
N PRO A 92 -8.45 -7.85 17.09
CA PRO A 92 -8.91 -6.48 16.85
C PRO A 92 -7.80 -5.45 16.77
N HIS A 93 -6.70 -5.60 17.53
CA HIS A 93 -5.60 -4.65 17.48
C HIS A 93 -4.82 -4.72 16.15
N VAL A 94 -4.70 -5.91 15.55
CA VAL A 94 -4.15 -6.04 14.18
C VAL A 94 -5.05 -5.35 13.17
N LYS A 95 -6.37 -5.46 13.32
CA LYS A 95 -7.32 -4.75 12.45
C LYS A 95 -7.19 -3.24 12.62
N GLU A 96 -7.07 -2.75 13.86
CA GLU A 96 -6.86 -1.33 14.16
C GLU A 96 -5.61 -0.77 13.48
N ILE A 97 -4.48 -1.50 13.56
CA ILE A 97 -3.24 -1.17 12.84
C ILE A 97 -3.46 -1.14 11.32
N ALA A 98 -4.10 -2.16 10.76
CA ALA A 98 -4.35 -2.27 9.32
C ALA A 98 -5.30 -1.18 8.78
N THR A 99 -6.07 -0.53 9.66
CA THR A 99 -7.00 0.56 9.34
C THR A 99 -6.60 1.89 9.96
N ALA A 100 -5.33 2.08 10.31
CA ALA A 100 -4.83 3.30 10.94
C ALA A 100 -5.21 4.55 10.11
N PRO A 101 -5.93 5.55 10.68
CA PRO A 101 -6.48 6.66 9.91
C PRO A 101 -5.43 7.44 9.11
N HIS A 102 -4.29 7.74 9.72
CA HIS A 102 -3.23 8.49 9.07
C HIS A 102 -2.58 7.72 7.91
N VAL A 103 -2.42 6.39 8.06
CA VAL A 103 -1.97 5.53 6.95
C VAL A 103 -2.96 5.59 5.79
N LEU A 104 -4.27 5.46 6.07
CA LEU A 104 -5.29 5.53 5.03
C LEU A 104 -5.34 6.90 4.33
N GLU A 105 -5.13 7.99 5.07
CA GLU A 105 -5.02 9.35 4.53
C GLU A 105 -3.81 9.49 3.59
N VAL A 106 -2.64 9.01 4.01
CA VAL A 106 -1.43 9.01 3.17
C VAL A 106 -1.65 8.19 1.90
N LEU A 107 -2.17 6.97 2.01
CA LEU A 107 -2.47 6.13 0.84
C LEU A 107 -3.51 6.77 -0.09
N GLN A 108 -4.56 7.36 0.47
CA GLN A 108 -5.57 8.08 -0.30
C GLN A 108 -4.96 9.26 -1.07
N THR A 109 -3.96 9.93 -0.50
CA THR A 109 -3.21 11.01 -1.15
C THR A 109 -2.30 10.47 -2.25
N LEU A 110 -1.49 9.45 -1.96
CA LEU A 110 -0.56 8.83 -2.92
C LEU A 110 -1.29 8.25 -4.15
N TYR A 111 -2.45 7.64 -3.95
CA TYR A 111 -3.17 6.97 -5.04
C TYR A 111 -4.35 7.74 -5.61
N ARG A 112 -4.80 8.82 -4.94
CA ARG A 112 -6.05 9.53 -5.25
C ARG A 112 -7.26 8.59 -5.37
N ARG A 113 -7.27 7.52 -4.57
CA ARG A 113 -8.34 6.50 -4.48
C ARG A 113 -8.53 6.02 -3.06
N GLY A 114 -9.76 5.59 -2.75
CA GLY A 114 -10.10 4.94 -1.48
C GLY A 114 -9.26 3.69 -1.26
N PRO A 115 -8.37 3.66 -0.26
CA PRO A 115 -7.59 2.46 0.05
C PRO A 115 -8.50 1.36 0.59
N ILE A 116 -8.20 0.11 0.24
CA ILE A 116 -8.93 -1.07 0.71
C ILE A 116 -7.91 -2.02 1.35
N PRO A 117 -7.78 -2.03 2.69
CA PRO A 117 -7.00 -3.03 3.39
C PRO A 117 -7.61 -4.42 3.13
N PHE A 118 -6.82 -5.36 2.62
CA PHE A 118 -7.34 -6.67 2.19
C PHE A 118 -6.60 -7.86 2.81
N GLN A 119 -5.39 -7.67 3.33
CA GLN A 119 -4.56 -8.72 3.89
C GLN A 119 -3.63 -8.17 4.97
N THR A 120 -3.37 -8.97 6.02
CA THR A 120 -2.28 -8.69 6.97
C THR A 120 -1.33 -9.87 7.02
N LEU A 121 -0.03 -9.59 7.06
CA LEU A 121 1.01 -10.57 7.34
C LEU A 121 1.73 -10.15 8.61
N ASN A 122 1.74 -11.01 9.62
CA ASN A 122 2.29 -10.71 10.92
C ASN A 122 3.45 -11.66 11.19
N PHE A 123 4.52 -11.15 11.79
CA PHE A 123 5.75 -11.91 12.00
C PHE A 123 6.25 -11.70 13.43
N ASN A 124 6.74 -12.76 14.08
CA ASN A 124 7.39 -12.67 15.39
C ASN A 124 8.89 -12.35 15.30
N VAL A 125 9.46 -12.46 14.10
CA VAL A 125 10.87 -12.19 13.80
C VAL A 125 10.95 -11.49 12.44
N GLY A 126 12.04 -10.73 12.21
CA GLY A 126 12.31 -10.18 10.89
C GLY A 126 12.44 -11.31 9.85
N THR A 127 11.64 -11.27 8.79
CA THR A 127 11.76 -12.26 7.71
C THR A 127 12.81 -11.80 6.73
N GLN A 128 13.99 -12.42 6.76
CA GLN A 128 14.94 -12.25 5.66
C GLN A 128 14.41 -13.04 4.45
N GLN A 129 13.66 -12.36 3.60
CA GLN A 129 13.21 -12.91 2.33
C GLN A 129 14.16 -12.49 1.21
N LYS A 130 14.27 -13.31 0.17
CA LYS A 130 14.96 -12.91 -1.07
C LYS A 130 14.24 -11.70 -1.67
N THR A 131 14.98 -10.87 -2.41
CA THR A 131 14.38 -9.79 -3.20
C THR A 131 13.25 -10.35 -4.07
N HIS A 132 12.07 -9.77 -3.93
CA HIS A 132 10.86 -10.17 -4.64
C HIS A 132 9.98 -8.95 -4.92
N SER A 133 8.91 -9.17 -5.67
CA SER A 133 7.85 -8.18 -5.90
C SER A 133 6.51 -8.83 -5.58
N ASP A 134 5.77 -8.23 -4.65
CA ASP A 134 4.42 -8.67 -4.28
C ASP A 134 3.46 -8.68 -5.47
N MET A 135 3.70 -7.80 -6.46
CA MET A 135 2.89 -7.71 -7.68
C MET A 135 2.83 -9.02 -8.48
N ILE A 136 3.83 -9.90 -8.33
CA ILE A 136 3.85 -11.23 -8.96
C ILE A 136 2.82 -12.16 -8.32
N HIS A 137 2.57 -11.99 -7.02
CA HIS A 137 1.69 -12.85 -6.23
C HIS A 137 0.26 -12.31 -6.15
N PHE A 138 0.11 -10.99 -6.00
CA PHE A 138 -1.17 -10.32 -5.93
C PHE A 138 -1.05 -8.89 -6.46
N SER A 139 -2.09 -8.42 -7.13
CA SER A 139 -2.13 -7.07 -7.70
C SER A 139 -3.56 -6.57 -7.77
N SER A 140 -3.73 -5.29 -8.05
CA SER A 140 -5.03 -4.67 -8.25
C SER A 140 -5.45 -4.73 -9.71
N VAL A 141 -6.76 -4.62 -9.97
CA VAL A 141 -7.31 -4.27 -11.28
C VAL A 141 -8.02 -2.91 -11.14
N PRO A 142 -7.58 -1.84 -11.83
CA PRO A 142 -6.40 -1.77 -12.70
C PRO A 142 -5.09 -1.94 -11.93
N GLN A 143 -4.02 -2.32 -12.63
CA GLN A 143 -2.67 -2.49 -12.07
C GLN A 143 -2.11 -1.17 -11.51
N ARG A 144 -1.04 -1.25 -10.71
CA ARG A 144 -0.30 -0.12 -10.08
C ARG A 144 -0.95 0.52 -8.84
N PHE A 145 -2.08 0.00 -8.36
CA PHE A 145 -2.79 0.53 -7.19
C PHE A 145 -2.69 -0.39 -5.96
N MET A 146 -1.68 -1.27 -5.93
CA MET A 146 -1.39 -2.15 -4.80
C MET A 146 -0.04 -1.74 -4.20
N CYS A 147 -0.01 -1.57 -2.88
CA CYS A 147 1.21 -1.43 -2.09
C CYS A 147 1.10 -2.22 -0.79
N GLY A 148 2.26 -2.49 -0.18
CA GLY A 148 2.36 -2.92 1.20
C GLY A 148 2.60 -1.73 2.12
N VAL A 149 2.04 -1.81 3.33
CA VAL A 149 2.40 -0.95 4.47
C VAL A 149 3.06 -1.83 5.51
N TRP A 150 4.26 -1.44 5.94
CA TRP A 150 5.01 -2.17 6.96
C TRP A 150 5.04 -1.36 8.25
N VAL A 151 4.54 -1.95 9.34
CA VAL A 151 4.52 -1.35 10.68
C VAL A 151 5.42 -2.19 11.58
N ALA A 152 6.39 -1.53 12.20
CA ALA A 152 7.43 -2.13 13.03
C ALA A 152 7.03 -2.20 14.51
#